data_AF-A0AAW0WQC3-F1
#
_entry.id   AF-A0AAW0WQC3-F1
#
_cell.length_a   1.000
_cell.length_b   1.000
_cell.length_c   1.000
_cell.angle_alpha   90.00
_cell.angle_beta   90.00
_cell.angle_gamma   90.00
#
_symmetry.space_group_name_H-M   'P 1'
#
loop_
_entity.id
_entity.type
_entity.pdbx_description
1 polymer ?
#
loop_
_entity_poly.entity_id
_entity_poly.type
_entity_poly.pdbx_seq_one_letter_code
_entity_poly.pdbx_strand_id
1 'polypeptide(L)'
;HALKQVSKHMLPVYYHANNKVWMMQDLFEDWFSNCFIPSVKHYCLEKGIPFKIILLLDNAPGHPTTILQPLDQGAIAMFKAYYLHTTFSKAVAATENDEIIFHVFWKSYNILQCIRNIASASEGVTKQCMQGIWKKCLKVFVNIFEGFEQVKLLDVTNKKKLQNLLMCLI
;
A
#
# COMPACT_ATOMS: atom_id res chain seq x y z
N HIS A 1 7.73 25.42 -0.06
CA HIS A 1 8.66 24.29 0.11
C HIS A 1 8.62 23.81 1.56
N ALA A 2 7.96 22.68 1.83
CA ALA A 2 7.68 22.19 3.19
C ALA A 2 8.93 21.83 4.03
N LEU A 3 10.10 21.66 3.41
CA LEU A 3 11.33 21.21 4.07
C LEU A 3 12.48 22.23 4.02
N LYS A 4 12.19 23.52 3.79
CA LYS A 4 13.22 24.54 3.50
C LYS A 4 14.22 24.79 4.67
N GLN A 5 13.88 24.37 5.89
CA GLN A 5 14.70 24.56 7.11
C GLN A 5 15.02 23.24 7.83
N VAL A 6 14.62 22.10 7.26
CA VAL A 6 14.89 20.80 7.87
C VAL A 6 16.16 20.24 7.25
N SER A 7 17.11 19.89 8.11
CA SER A 7 18.29 19.16 7.67
C SER A 7 17.89 17.80 7.08
N LYS A 8 18.19 17.59 5.80
CA LYS A 8 17.86 16.34 5.09
C LYS A 8 18.58 15.13 5.68
N HIS A 9 19.77 15.30 6.24
CA HIS A 9 20.52 14.21 6.88
C HIS A 9 19.92 13.78 8.23
N MET A 10 19.06 14.61 8.83
CA MET A 10 18.36 14.28 10.08
C MET A 10 17.04 13.53 9.82
N LEU A 11 16.63 13.39 8.57
CA LEU A 11 15.40 12.70 8.23
C LEU A 11 15.62 11.18 8.27
N PRO A 12 14.71 10.41 8.90
CA PRO A 12 14.80 8.95 8.92
C PRO A 12 14.38 8.32 7.59
N VAL A 13 14.47 9.07 6.48
CA VAL A 13 14.04 8.71 5.14
C VAL A 13 15.11 9.14 4.14
N TYR A 14 15.35 8.29 3.15
CA TYR A 14 16.24 8.61 2.04
C TYR A 14 15.59 9.69 1.17
N TYR A 15 16.26 10.82 1.00
CA TYR A 15 15.73 11.97 0.26
C TYR A 15 16.55 12.23 -0.99
N HIS A 16 15.90 12.22 -2.15
CA HIS A 16 16.48 12.67 -3.41
C HIS A 16 15.62 13.81 -3.98
N ALA A 17 16.26 14.87 -4.49
CA ALA A 17 15.52 15.92 -5.19
C ALA A 17 15.17 15.42 -6.61
N ASN A 18 13.93 15.61 -7.02
CA ASN A 18 13.45 15.33 -8.37
C ASN A 18 12.65 16.53 -8.86
N ASN A 19 12.95 17.04 -10.05
CA ASN A 19 12.22 18.14 -10.68
C ASN A 19 10.97 17.66 -11.43
N LYS A 20 10.80 16.35 -11.59
CA LYS A 20 9.59 15.70 -12.11
C LYS A 20 8.73 15.18 -10.96
N VAL A 21 7.41 15.19 -11.17
CA VAL A 21 6.40 14.82 -10.15
C VAL A 21 6.25 13.30 -9.98
N TRP A 22 6.84 12.50 -10.88
CA TRP A 22 6.81 11.03 -10.83
C TRP A 22 8.19 10.42 -10.53
N MET A 23 8.20 9.21 -9.97
CA MET A 23 9.42 8.42 -9.79
C MET A 23 10.00 8.07 -11.16
N MET A 24 11.29 8.35 -11.37
CA MET A 24 12.04 7.88 -12.54
C MET A 24 12.65 6.52 -12.23
N GLN A 25 12.76 5.65 -13.24
CA GLN A 25 13.33 4.31 -13.09
C GLN A 25 14.70 4.33 -12.41
N ASP A 26 15.57 5.27 -12.79
CA ASP A 26 16.91 5.42 -12.19
C ASP A 26 16.86 5.69 -10.67
N LEU A 27 15.88 6.48 -10.21
CA LEU A 27 15.70 6.74 -8.78
C LEU A 27 15.18 5.51 -8.03
N PHE A 28 14.32 4.72 -8.68
CA PHE A 28 13.87 3.45 -8.13
C PHE A 28 15.03 2.46 -8.00
N GLU A 29 15.84 2.30 -9.05
CA GLU A 29 16.97 1.38 -9.07
C GLU A 29 18.05 1.76 -8.04
N ASP A 30 18.34 3.06 -7.91
CA ASP A 30 19.24 3.60 -6.90
C ASP A 30 18.72 3.30 -5.48
N TRP A 31 17.46 3.64 -5.20
CA TRP A 31 16.84 3.33 -3.90
C TRP A 31 16.84 1.83 -3.62
N PHE A 32 16.47 1.00 -4.61
CA PHE A 32 16.37 -0.43 -4.45
C PHE A 32 17.73 -1.05 -4.09
N SER A 33 18.78 -0.65 -4.81
CA SER A 33 20.12 -1.21 -4.67
C SER A 33 20.86 -0.67 -3.45
N ASN A 34 20.78 0.64 -3.21
CA ASN A 34 21.61 1.33 -2.22
C ASN A 34 20.91 1.51 -0.86
N CYS A 35 19.59 1.38 -0.79
CA CYS A 35 18.83 1.55 0.45
C CYS A 35 18.04 0.30 0.84
N PHE A 36 17.20 -0.21 -0.06
CA PHE A 36 16.29 -1.31 0.26
C PHE A 36 17.04 -2.62 0.51
N ILE A 37 17.86 -3.08 -0.45
CA ILE A 37 18.58 -4.36 -0.33
C ILE A 37 19.48 -4.40 0.92
N PRO A 38 20.33 -3.39 1.22
CA PRO A 38 21.15 -3.39 2.42
C PRO A 38 20.34 -3.46 3.72
N SER A 39 19.26 -2.66 3.80
CA SER A 39 18.39 -2.61 4.99
C SER A 39 17.73 -3.97 5.26
N VAL A 40 17.23 -4.61 4.21
CA VAL A 40 16.56 -5.92 4.35
C VAL A 40 17.56 -7.02 4.62
N LYS A 41 18.75 -7.00 4.00
CA LYS A 41 19.84 -7.94 4.33
C LYS A 41 20.24 -7.85 5.80
N HIS A 42 20.40 -6.62 6.31
CA HIS A 42 20.73 -6.39 7.71
C HIS A 42 19.64 -6.93 8.64
N TYR A 43 18.38 -6.63 8.36
CA TYR A 43 17.25 -7.17 9.12
C TYR A 43 17.21 -8.70 9.10
N CYS A 44 17.39 -9.33 7.93
CA CYS A 44 17.40 -10.79 7.80
C CYS A 44 18.53 -11.41 8.65
N LEU A 45 19.71 -10.81 8.62
CA LEU A 45 20.85 -11.24 9.43
C LEU A 45 20.55 -11.12 10.93
N GLU A 46 20.02 -9.98 11.39
CA GLU A 46 19.67 -9.75 12.80
C GLU A 46 18.60 -10.72 13.32
N LYS A 47 17.66 -11.12 12.45
CA LYS A 47 16.59 -12.06 12.80
C LYS A 47 16.93 -13.51 12.54
N GLY A 48 18.11 -13.81 11.98
CA GLY A 48 18.51 -15.17 11.62
C GLY A 48 17.60 -15.81 10.56
N ILE A 49 16.93 -15.01 9.73
CA ILE A 49 16.07 -15.51 8.65
C ILE A 49 16.81 -15.48 7.31
N PRO A 50 16.58 -16.46 6.41
CA PRO A 50 17.15 -16.44 5.07
C PRO A 50 16.77 -15.18 4.31
N PHE A 51 17.72 -14.64 3.53
CA PHE A 51 17.46 -13.50 2.64
C PHE A 51 16.66 -13.93 1.41
N LYS A 52 15.36 -14.17 1.59
CA LYS A 52 14.38 -14.50 0.55
C LYS A 52 13.21 -13.53 0.67
N ILE A 53 13.20 -12.52 -0.21
CA ILE A 53 12.25 -11.41 -0.14
C ILE A 53 11.39 -11.32 -1.39
N ILE A 54 10.15 -10.89 -1.21
CA ILE A 54 9.24 -10.52 -2.29
C ILE A 54 8.91 -9.04 -2.09
N LEU A 55 9.34 -8.19 -3.03
CA LEU A 55 8.95 -6.79 -3.06
C LEU A 55 7.66 -6.65 -3.88
N LEU A 56 6.68 -5.95 -3.31
CA LEU A 56 5.38 -5.68 -3.94
C LEU A 56 5.35 -4.21 -4.32
N LEU A 57 5.03 -3.93 -5.58
CA LEU A 57 4.96 -2.58 -6.13
C LEU A 57 3.66 -2.40 -6.92
N ASP A 58 3.26 -1.15 -7.08
CA ASP A 58 2.23 -0.73 -8.03
C ASP A 58 2.81 -0.56 -9.45
N ASN A 59 1.94 -0.39 -10.44
CA ASN A 59 2.28 -0.24 -11.85
C ASN A 59 2.55 1.22 -12.22
N ALA A 60 3.40 1.88 -11.43
CA ALA A 60 3.88 3.21 -11.74
C ALA A 60 4.89 3.16 -12.90
N PRO A 61 4.93 4.16 -13.81
CA PRO A 61 5.86 4.19 -14.95
C PRO A 61 7.35 4.09 -14.59
N GLY A 62 7.73 4.38 -13.34
CA GLY A 62 9.09 4.25 -12.84
C GLY A 62 9.45 2.87 -12.29
N HIS A 63 8.49 1.93 -12.22
CA HIS A 63 8.71 0.59 -11.69
C HIS A 63 8.98 -0.41 -12.82
N PRO A 64 9.92 -1.36 -12.63
CA PRO A 64 10.16 -2.41 -13.61
C PRO A 64 8.90 -3.25 -13.83
N THR A 65 8.51 -3.42 -15.09
CA THR A 65 7.36 -4.27 -15.50
C THR A 65 7.58 -5.77 -15.22
N THR A 66 8.78 -6.16 -14.81
CA THR A 66 9.17 -7.54 -14.49
C THR A 66 8.83 -7.94 -13.04
N ILE A 67 8.38 -7.01 -12.19
CA ILE A 67 8.02 -7.26 -10.80
C ILE A 67 6.54 -7.67 -10.69
N LEU A 68 6.25 -8.63 -9.80
CA LEU A 68 4.87 -9.03 -9.49
C LEU A 68 4.06 -7.83 -8.98
N GLN A 69 2.95 -7.54 -9.66
CA GLN A 69 2.01 -6.46 -9.32
C GLN A 69 0.65 -6.99 -8.84
N PRO A 70 0.60 -7.82 -7.78
CA PRO A 70 -0.67 -8.34 -7.27
C PRO A 70 -1.53 -7.24 -6.63
N LEU A 71 -0.91 -6.10 -6.30
CA LEU A 71 -1.58 -4.93 -5.75
C LEU A 71 -2.54 -4.33 -6.80
N ASP A 72 -2.07 -4.09 -8.03
CA ASP A 72 -2.90 -3.53 -9.11
C ASP A 72 -3.95 -4.50 -9.65
N GLN A 73 -3.64 -5.80 -9.62
CA GLN A 73 -4.46 -6.81 -10.30
C GLN A 73 -5.57 -7.41 -9.43
N GLY A 74 -5.55 -7.19 -8.12
CA GLY A 74 -6.54 -7.79 -7.23
C GLY A 74 -6.82 -6.97 -5.98
N ALA A 75 -5.78 -6.60 -5.22
CA ALA A 75 -5.99 -5.97 -3.92
C ALA A 75 -6.55 -4.54 -4.05
N ILE A 76 -6.04 -3.72 -4.98
CA ILE A 76 -6.56 -2.36 -5.24
C ILE A 76 -7.98 -2.43 -5.81
N ALA A 77 -8.23 -3.30 -6.79
CA ALA A 77 -9.55 -3.44 -7.39
C ALA A 77 -10.61 -3.82 -6.34
N MET A 78 -10.25 -4.74 -5.46
CA MET A 78 -11.10 -5.20 -4.36
C MET A 78 -11.32 -4.13 -3.30
N PHE A 79 -10.25 -3.46 -2.88
CA PHE A 79 -10.34 -2.33 -1.96
C PHE A 79 -11.26 -1.25 -2.52
N LYS A 80 -11.09 -0.88 -3.80
CA LYS A 80 -11.97 0.08 -4.49
C LYS A 80 -13.42 -0.39 -4.51
N ALA A 81 -13.66 -1.67 -4.79
CA ALA A 81 -15.01 -2.23 -4.79
C ALA A 81 -15.66 -2.15 -3.40
N TYR A 82 -14.94 -2.54 -2.34
CA TYR A 82 -15.45 -2.43 -0.96
C TYR A 82 -15.69 -0.98 -0.54
N TYR A 83 -14.74 -0.09 -0.83
CA TYR A 83 -14.89 1.34 -0.55
C TYR A 83 -16.13 1.91 -1.23
N LEU A 84 -16.31 1.60 -2.52
CA LEU A 84 -17.43 2.07 -3.32
C LEU A 84 -18.76 1.51 -2.78
N HIS A 85 -18.80 0.20 -2.51
CA HIS A 85 -19.96 -0.47 -1.94
C HIS A 85 -20.38 0.18 -0.61
N THR A 86 -19.45 0.31 0.34
CA THR A 86 -19.74 0.96 1.64
C THR A 86 -20.21 2.40 1.48
N THR A 87 -19.64 3.14 0.53
CA THR A 87 -20.05 4.53 0.26
C THR A 87 -21.48 4.58 -0.25
N PHE A 88 -21.83 3.74 -1.23
CA PHE A 88 -23.19 3.71 -1.77
C PHE A 88 -24.20 3.14 -0.78
N SER A 89 -23.88 2.11 0.01
CA SER A 89 -24.79 1.60 1.05
C SER A 89 -25.16 2.70 2.05
N LYS A 90 -24.18 3.53 2.45
CA LYS A 90 -24.44 4.68 3.33
C LYS A 90 -25.30 5.75 2.66
N ALA A 91 -25.09 6.00 1.36
CA ALA A 91 -25.91 6.94 0.61
C ALA A 91 -27.36 6.46 0.51
N VAL A 92 -27.56 5.18 0.13
CA VAL A 92 -28.89 4.57 0.01
C VAL A 92 -29.63 4.59 1.34
N ALA A 93 -29.00 4.13 2.43
CA ALA A 93 -29.60 4.14 3.76
C ALA A 93 -30.02 5.55 4.23
N ALA A 94 -29.30 6.60 3.82
CA ALA A 94 -29.67 7.98 4.13
C ALA A 94 -30.83 8.52 3.26
N THR A 95 -31.12 7.86 2.13
CA THR A 95 -32.16 8.27 1.16
C THR A 95 -33.42 7.41 1.20
N GLU A 96 -33.41 6.25 1.88
CA GLU A 96 -34.50 5.25 1.88
C GLU A 96 -35.85 5.77 2.39
N ASN A 97 -35.86 6.80 3.25
CA ASN A 97 -37.07 7.36 3.84
C ASN A 97 -37.41 8.78 3.32
N ASP A 98 -36.83 9.21 2.18
CA ASP A 98 -36.82 10.61 1.73
C ASP A 98 -36.24 11.60 2.78
N GLU A 99 -35.54 11.11 3.81
CA GLU A 99 -34.93 11.92 4.87
C GLU A 99 -33.89 12.89 4.31
N ILE A 100 -33.10 12.43 3.33
CA ILE A 100 -32.04 13.22 2.70
C ILE A 100 -32.04 12.94 1.18
N ILE A 101 -32.05 14.00 0.37
CA ILE A 101 -31.86 13.88 -1.08
C ILE A 101 -30.41 13.48 -1.36
N PHE A 102 -30.16 12.60 -2.34
CA PHE A 102 -28.82 12.11 -2.69
C PHE A 102 -27.75 13.23 -2.85
N HIS A 103 -28.13 14.39 -3.41
CA HIS A 103 -27.24 15.55 -3.52
C HIS A 103 -26.84 16.15 -2.15
N VAL A 104 -27.77 16.16 -1.18
CA VAL A 104 -27.53 16.68 0.17
C VAL A 104 -26.59 15.75 0.92
N PHE A 105 -26.73 14.43 0.73
CA PHE A 105 -25.77 13.46 1.26
C PHE A 105 -24.34 13.79 0.82
N TRP A 106 -24.10 13.98 -0.48
CA TRP A 106 -22.76 14.30 -0.98
C TRP A 106 -22.23 15.64 -0.51
N LYS A 107 -23.09 16.63 -0.27
CA LYS A 107 -22.68 17.91 0.34
C LYS A 107 -22.22 17.75 1.79
N SER A 108 -22.81 16.80 2.53
CA SER A 108 -22.41 16.48 3.91
C SER A 108 -21.24 15.49 3.99
N TYR A 109 -20.90 14.82 2.88
CA TYR A 109 -19.86 13.81 2.84
C TYR A 109 -18.49 14.45 3.01
N ASN A 110 -17.78 14.07 4.07
CA ASN A 110 -16.55 14.72 4.49
C ASN A 110 -15.41 13.73 4.69
N ILE A 111 -14.21 14.26 4.94
CA ILE A 111 -12.97 13.47 5.09
C ILE A 111 -13.09 12.41 6.18
N LEU A 112 -13.84 12.66 7.26
CA LEU A 112 -14.06 11.67 8.32
C LEU A 112 -14.82 10.44 7.80
N GLN A 113 -15.81 10.64 6.92
CA GLN A 113 -16.51 9.54 6.26
C GLN A 113 -15.61 8.82 5.26
N CYS A 114 -14.75 9.54 4.53
CA CYS A 114 -13.72 8.91 3.67
C CYS A 114 -12.82 7.98 4.48
N ILE A 115 -12.28 8.45 5.60
CA ILE A 115 -11.35 7.69 6.47
C ILE A 115 -12.06 6.45 7.02
N ARG A 116 -13.30 6.57 7.47
CA ARG A 116 -14.11 5.43 7.92
C ARG A 116 -14.33 4.41 6.80
N ASN A 117 -14.62 4.88 5.58
CA ASN A 117 -14.80 3.99 4.43
C ASN A 117 -13.49 3.29 4.04
N ILE A 118 -12.34 3.97 4.17
CA ILE A 118 -11.01 3.35 3.99
C ILE A 118 -10.79 2.23 5.01
N ALA A 119 -11.10 2.48 6.30
CA ALA A 119 -10.98 1.48 7.34
C ALA A 119 -11.88 0.26 7.06
N SER A 120 -13.17 0.49 6.78
CA SER A 120 -14.12 -0.60 6.47
C SER A 120 -13.73 -1.37 5.20
N ALA A 121 -13.26 -0.68 4.16
CA ALA A 121 -12.78 -1.34 2.94
C ALA A 121 -11.53 -2.18 3.20
N SER A 122 -10.64 -1.74 4.08
CA SER A 122 -9.44 -2.49 4.48
C SER A 122 -9.80 -3.77 5.23
N GLU A 123 -10.81 -3.72 6.10
CA GLU A 123 -11.32 -4.90 6.83
C GLU A 123 -12.02 -5.91 5.90
N GLY A 124 -12.67 -5.41 4.84
CA GLY A 124 -13.30 -6.25 3.81
C GLY A 124 -12.28 -7.07 2.99
N VAL A 125 -11.03 -6.61 2.89
CA VAL A 125 -9.93 -7.36 2.24
C VAL A 125 -9.39 -8.42 3.21
N THR A 126 -10.11 -9.54 3.30
CA THR A 126 -9.77 -10.62 4.22
C THR A 126 -8.49 -11.37 3.84
N LYS A 127 -7.89 -12.07 4.81
CA LYS A 127 -6.73 -12.95 4.58
C LYS A 127 -7.01 -14.00 3.49
N GLN A 128 -8.19 -14.60 3.49
CA GLN A 128 -8.60 -15.59 2.48
C GLN A 128 -8.63 -14.97 1.09
N CYS A 129 -9.10 -13.72 1.00
CA CYS A 129 -9.17 -13.00 -0.26
C CYS A 129 -7.78 -12.67 -0.81
N MET A 130 -6.89 -12.19 0.07
CA MET A 130 -5.48 -11.96 -0.24
C MET A 130 -4.77 -13.25 -0.67
N GLN A 131 -5.04 -14.38 0.00
CA GLN A 131 -4.53 -15.68 -0.40
C GLN A 131 -5.03 -16.10 -1.79
N GLY A 132 -6.29 -15.83 -2.13
CA GLY A 132 -6.84 -16.07 -3.46
C GLY A 132 -6.15 -15.24 -4.55
N ILE A 133 -5.95 -13.96 -4.29
CA ILE A 133 -5.21 -13.04 -5.18
C ILE A 133 -3.77 -13.53 -5.35
N TRP A 134 -3.10 -13.89 -4.26
CA TRP A 134 -1.73 -14.38 -4.30
C TRP A 134 -1.63 -15.70 -5.05
N LYS A 135 -2.54 -16.65 -4.83
CA LYS A 135 -2.60 -17.88 -5.62
C LYS A 135 -2.79 -17.59 -7.11
N LYS A 136 -3.55 -16.57 -7.50
CA LYS A 136 -3.74 -16.18 -8.90
C LYS A 136 -2.47 -15.56 -9.49
N CYS A 137 -1.81 -14.65 -8.77
CA CYS A 137 -0.62 -13.94 -9.25
C CYS A 137 0.64 -14.84 -9.23
N LEU A 138 0.79 -15.66 -8.19
CA LEU A 138 1.91 -16.59 -8.00
C LEU A 138 1.76 -17.89 -8.78
N LYS A 139 0.65 -18.12 -9.50
CA LYS A 139 0.53 -19.25 -10.44
C LYS A 139 1.62 -19.25 -11.53
N VAL A 140 2.24 -18.09 -11.78
CA VAL A 140 3.40 -17.94 -12.69
C VAL A 140 4.72 -18.37 -12.01
N PHE A 141 4.77 -18.45 -10.68
CA PHE A 141 5.97 -18.72 -9.86
C PHE A 141 5.79 -19.91 -8.90
N VAL A 142 4.89 -20.84 -9.22
CA VAL A 142 4.39 -21.96 -8.36
C VAL A 142 5.49 -22.78 -7.69
N ASN A 143 6.69 -22.84 -8.28
CA ASN A 143 7.79 -23.65 -7.76
C ASN A 143 8.68 -22.94 -6.73
N ILE A 144 8.41 -21.67 -6.37
CA ILE A 144 9.29 -20.87 -5.48
C ILE A 144 8.65 -20.62 -4.10
N PHE A 145 7.34 -20.78 -3.97
CA PHE A 145 6.58 -20.33 -2.82
C PHE A 145 5.98 -21.50 -2.01
N GLU A 146 6.67 -21.90 -0.94
CA GLU A 146 6.24 -22.97 -0.01
C GLU A 146 5.24 -22.49 1.07
N GLY A 147 4.58 -21.35 0.81
CA GLY A 147 3.61 -20.75 1.72
C GLY A 147 4.19 -19.64 2.59
N PHE A 148 3.32 -18.97 3.32
CA PHE A 148 3.72 -18.10 4.42
C PHE A 148 3.84 -19.00 5.66
N GLU A 149 5.05 -19.28 6.14
CA GLU A 149 5.19 -19.68 7.54
C GLU A 149 4.49 -18.62 8.39
N GLN A 150 3.94 -19.01 9.54
CA GLN A 150 3.41 -18.05 10.50
C GLN A 150 4.58 -17.23 11.08
N VAL A 151 5.09 -16.30 10.28
CA VAL A 151 5.90 -15.20 10.75
C VAL A 151 4.94 -14.44 11.65
N LYS A 152 5.14 -14.55 12.97
CA LYS A 152 4.64 -13.55 13.91
C LYS A 152 4.99 -12.23 13.24
N LEU A 153 3.97 -11.44 12.85
CA LEU A 153 4.14 -10.05 12.45
C LEU A 153 4.94 -9.43 13.60
N LEU A 154 6.26 -9.42 13.45
CA LEU A 154 7.18 -8.89 14.44
C LEU A 154 6.91 -7.42 14.37
N ASP A 155 6.09 -6.98 15.31
CA ASP A 155 5.91 -5.64 15.82
C ASP A 155 6.75 -4.66 14.98
N VAL A 156 6.15 -4.20 13.88
CA VAL A 156 6.76 -3.11 13.12
C VAL A 156 6.49 -1.87 13.95
N THR A 157 7.26 -1.75 15.02
CA THR A 157 7.37 -0.62 15.92
C THR A 157 8.03 0.51 15.16
N ASN A 158 7.33 0.96 14.14
CA ASN A 158 7.44 2.26 13.54
C ASN A 158 6.20 2.46 12.67
N LYS A 159 5.05 2.46 13.34
CA LYS A 159 3.74 2.87 12.78
C LYS A 159 3.87 4.20 12.01
N LYS A 160 4.79 5.09 12.42
CA LYS A 160 5.16 6.33 11.71
C LYS A 160 5.96 6.12 10.41
N LYS A 161 6.81 5.10 10.32
CA LYS A 161 7.68 4.87 9.15
C LYS A 161 6.93 4.15 8.02
N LEU A 162 5.97 3.28 8.36
CA LEU A 162 5.01 2.70 7.41
C LEU A 162 3.91 3.68 6.99
N GLN A 163 3.45 4.57 7.87
CA GLN A 163 2.59 5.70 7.48
C GLN A 163 3.27 6.59 6.42
N ASN A 164 4.59 6.75 6.49
CA ASN A 164 5.34 7.48 5.47
C ASN A 164 5.52 6.70 4.16
N LEU A 165 5.53 5.36 4.19
CA LEU A 165 5.50 4.55 2.95
C LEU A 165 4.11 4.53 2.32
N LEU A 166 3.04 4.55 3.12
CA LEU A 166 1.66 4.64 2.63
C LEU A 166 1.34 6.02 2.03
N MET A 167 2.07 7.07 2.46
CA MET A 167 1.96 8.43 1.89
C MET A 167 2.67 8.62 0.55
N CYS A 168 3.43 7.63 0.06
CA CYS A 168 4.11 7.70 -1.24
C CYS A 168 3.40 6.86 -2.34
N LEU A 169 2.23 6.28 -2.05
CA LEU A 169 1.43 5.49 -2.99
C LEU A 169 0.04 6.10 -3.27
N ILE A 170 -0.09 7.42 -3.16
CA ILE A 170 -1.21 8.19 -3.73
C ILE A 170 -0.65 9.21 -4.71
#